data_AF-A0A6A6VJ73-F1
#
_entry.id   AF-A0A6A6VJ73-F1
#
_cell.length_a   1.000
_cell.length_b   1.000
_cell.length_c   1.000
_cell.angle_alpha   90.00
_cell.angle_beta   90.00
_cell.angle_gamma   90.00
#
_symmetry.space_group_name_H-M   'P 1'
#
loop_
_entity.id
_entity.type
_entity.pdbx_description
1 polymer ?
#
loop_
_entity_poly.entity_id
_entity_poly.type
_entity_poly.pdbx_seq_one_letter_code
_entity_poly.pdbx_strand_id
1 'polypeptide(L)'
;ETSTQTKREFRCMNDEYSECRTGQYTLKLSRKVISNHFGRNKACTRLITSWPLFCRKHYQRATYKPALWQRRKVALILRQFAIIEEQFPGTTYTVSLKKSEMERLNTFARAMDSGKTASEAGALVKEEEGGKAFMAPIDVLRELQHELGRGKTLDDVRGVMALVNTMLRDGETKEVPSIEFLPEIK
;
A
#
# COMPACT_ATOMS: atom_id res chain seq x y z
N GLU A 1 -16.89 31.12 -30.66
CA GLU A 1 -16.09 29.91 -30.38
C GLU A 1 -16.52 29.31 -29.05
N THR A 2 -17.44 28.36 -29.07
CA THR A 2 -17.85 27.62 -27.87
C THR A 2 -16.81 26.53 -27.64
N SER A 3 -15.89 26.78 -26.70
CA SER A 3 -14.96 25.76 -26.20
C SER A 3 -15.78 24.57 -25.68
N THR A 4 -15.79 23.47 -26.42
CA THR A 4 -16.29 22.17 -25.97
C THR A 4 -15.38 21.73 -24.83
N GLN A 5 -15.75 22.12 -23.61
CA GLN A 5 -15.06 21.71 -22.40
C GLN A 5 -15.24 20.20 -22.26
N THR A 6 -14.25 19.42 -22.72
CA THR A 6 -14.30 17.96 -22.70
C THR A 6 -14.52 17.50 -21.26
N LYS A 7 -15.70 16.94 -20.97
CA LYS A 7 -16.10 16.53 -19.62
C LYS A 7 -15.09 15.53 -19.06
N ARG A 8 -14.47 15.88 -17.95
CA ARG A 8 -13.50 15.02 -17.25
C ARG A 8 -14.25 13.95 -16.44
N GLU A 9 -14.06 12.66 -16.78
CA GLU A 9 -14.71 11.55 -16.08
C GLU A 9 -14.04 11.20 -14.74
N PHE A 10 -12.77 11.58 -14.55
CA PHE A 10 -12.06 11.36 -13.29
C PHE A 10 -10.97 12.41 -13.02
N ARG A 11 -10.66 12.64 -11.75
CA ARG A 11 -9.55 13.49 -11.30
C ARG A 11 -8.33 12.64 -10.95
N CYS A 12 -7.20 12.91 -11.60
CA CYS A 12 -5.92 12.25 -11.27
C CYS A 12 -5.39 12.79 -9.94
N MET A 13 -5.01 11.88 -9.03
CA MET A 13 -4.54 12.24 -7.68
C MET A 13 -3.01 12.39 -7.55
N ASN A 14 -2.27 12.32 -8.65
CA ASN A 14 -0.81 12.49 -8.65
C ASN A 14 -0.35 13.90 -9.08
N ASP A 15 -1.27 14.83 -9.30
CA ASP A 15 -0.91 16.15 -9.81
C ASP A 15 -0.52 17.11 -8.69
N GLU A 16 0.66 17.72 -8.82
CA GLU A 16 1.18 18.78 -7.92
C GLU A 16 0.48 20.12 -8.15
N TYR A 17 -0.12 20.32 -9.33
CA TYR A 17 -0.69 21.58 -9.81
C TYR A 17 -2.22 21.63 -9.71
N SER A 18 -2.81 20.87 -8.78
CA SER A 18 -4.27 20.76 -8.51
C SER A 18 -5.14 20.12 -9.61
N GLU A 19 -4.72 20.17 -10.88
CA GLU A 19 -5.38 19.53 -12.02
C GLU A 19 -4.41 18.83 -12.99
N CYS A 20 -4.76 17.59 -13.36
CA CYS A 20 -4.06 16.74 -14.32
C CYS A 20 -3.89 17.35 -15.71
N ARG A 21 -2.66 17.75 -16.08
CA ARG A 21 -2.35 18.30 -17.43
C ARG A 21 -1.96 17.27 -18.49
N THR A 22 -2.17 15.98 -18.24
CA THR A 22 -1.78 14.92 -19.20
C THR A 22 -2.78 14.71 -20.34
N GLY A 23 -3.90 15.42 -20.35
CA GLY A 23 -4.97 15.28 -21.35
C GLY A 23 -5.79 13.98 -21.26
N GLN A 24 -5.57 13.13 -20.25
CA GLN A 24 -6.35 11.90 -20.06
C GLN A 24 -7.55 12.18 -19.16
N TYR A 25 -8.75 12.08 -19.73
CA TYR A 25 -10.02 12.36 -19.05
C TYR A 25 -10.91 11.11 -18.87
N THR A 26 -10.65 10.04 -19.63
CA THR A 26 -11.45 8.80 -19.60
C THR A 26 -11.14 7.91 -18.40
N LEU A 27 -12.17 7.56 -17.63
CA LEU A 27 -12.12 6.73 -16.43
C LEU A 27 -11.64 5.30 -16.74
N LYS A 28 -12.06 4.71 -17.87
CA LYS A 28 -11.66 3.36 -18.31
C LYS A 28 -10.14 3.18 -18.39
N LEU A 29 -9.41 4.24 -18.71
CA LEU A 29 -7.94 4.23 -18.85
C LEU A 29 -7.21 4.60 -17.55
N SER A 30 -7.94 4.95 -16.49
CA SER A 30 -7.35 5.28 -15.19
C SER A 30 -6.77 4.04 -14.49
N ARG A 31 -6.01 4.27 -13.41
CA ARG A 31 -5.36 3.23 -12.62
C ARG A 31 -5.65 3.45 -11.14
N LYS A 32 -6.20 2.41 -10.49
CA LYS A 32 -6.29 2.33 -9.02
C LYS A 32 -4.89 2.07 -8.48
N VAL A 33 -4.32 3.04 -7.77
CA VAL A 33 -2.87 3.04 -7.48
C VAL A 33 -2.44 2.37 -6.19
N ILE A 34 -3.38 2.19 -5.27
CA ILE A 34 -3.15 1.58 -3.95
C ILE A 34 -4.12 0.44 -3.64
N SER A 35 -4.96 0.01 -4.60
CA SER A 35 -5.95 -1.03 -4.37
C SER A 35 -5.36 -2.39 -3.97
N ASN A 36 -4.09 -2.64 -4.31
CA ASN A 36 -3.37 -3.83 -3.86
C ASN A 36 -3.29 -3.89 -2.32
N HIS A 37 -3.08 -2.76 -1.64
CA HIS A 37 -3.05 -2.68 -0.18
C HIS A 37 -4.42 -2.94 0.46
N PHE A 38 -5.49 -3.05 -0.32
CA PHE A 38 -6.84 -3.33 0.18
C PHE A 38 -7.37 -4.66 -0.36
N GLY A 39 -6.52 -5.49 -0.98
CA GLY A 39 -6.92 -6.77 -1.55
C GLY A 39 -7.70 -6.60 -2.86
N ARG A 40 -7.14 -5.90 -3.85
CA ARG A 40 -7.74 -5.57 -5.17
C ARG A 40 -8.66 -6.62 -5.82
N ASN A 41 -8.37 -7.91 -5.64
CA ASN A 41 -9.12 -9.01 -6.27
C ASN A 41 -10.22 -9.60 -5.36
N LYS A 42 -10.29 -9.20 -4.09
CA LYS A 42 -11.33 -9.66 -3.16
C LYS A 42 -12.68 -9.07 -3.55
N ALA A 43 -13.72 -9.91 -3.50
CA ALA A 43 -15.06 -9.54 -3.94
C ALA A 43 -15.60 -8.30 -3.21
N CYS A 44 -15.38 -8.19 -1.89
CA CYS A 44 -15.80 -7.04 -1.08
C CYS A 44 -15.26 -5.69 -1.61
N THR A 45 -14.06 -5.67 -2.18
CA THR A 45 -13.45 -4.43 -2.69
C THR A 45 -14.11 -3.88 -3.96
N ARG A 46 -14.99 -4.66 -4.59
CA ARG A 46 -15.83 -4.20 -5.71
C ARG A 46 -16.93 -3.26 -5.25
N LEU A 47 -17.32 -3.33 -3.98
CA LEU A 47 -18.33 -2.46 -3.37
C LEU A 47 -17.79 -1.05 -3.12
N ILE A 48 -16.48 -0.91 -2.93
CA ILE A 48 -15.82 0.39 -2.77
C ILE A 48 -15.87 1.13 -4.11
N THR A 49 -16.65 2.20 -4.15
CA THR A 49 -16.90 2.98 -5.38
C THR A 49 -15.87 4.08 -5.60
N SER A 50 -15.25 4.58 -4.54
CA SER A 50 -14.29 5.68 -4.60
C SER A 50 -12.87 5.19 -4.33
N TRP A 51 -12.02 5.29 -5.36
CA TRP A 51 -10.61 4.91 -5.32
C TRP A 51 -9.75 6.08 -5.76
N PRO A 52 -8.53 6.23 -5.22
CA PRO A 52 -7.57 7.15 -5.77
C PRO A 52 -7.10 6.66 -7.14
N LEU A 53 -7.38 7.47 -8.16
CA LEU A 53 -7.10 7.17 -9.55
C LEU A 53 -5.96 8.02 -10.07
N PHE A 54 -5.02 7.38 -10.77
CA PHE A 54 -4.02 8.07 -11.58
C PHE A 54 -4.35 7.92 -13.07
N CYS A 55 -3.99 8.93 -13.86
CA CYS A 55 -3.87 8.75 -15.30
C CYS A 55 -2.70 7.80 -15.62
N ARG A 56 -2.68 7.24 -16.81
CA ARG A 56 -1.65 6.28 -17.25
C ARG A 56 -0.24 6.85 -17.15
N LYS A 57 -0.06 8.10 -17.59
CA LYS A 57 1.23 8.80 -17.60
C LYS A 57 1.75 9.03 -16.18
N HIS A 58 0.90 9.49 -15.26
CA HIS A 58 1.29 9.67 -13.86
C HIS A 58 1.51 8.34 -13.14
N TYR A 59 0.73 7.31 -13.43
CA TYR A 59 0.97 5.97 -12.90
C TYR A 59 2.37 5.46 -13.27
N GLN A 60 2.77 5.60 -14.54
CA GLN A 60 4.10 5.18 -15.00
C GLN A 60 5.23 6.02 -14.39
N ARG A 61 5.00 7.31 -14.17
CA ARG A 61 6.01 8.26 -13.67
C ARG A 61 6.05 8.39 -12.16
N ALA A 62 5.08 7.84 -11.43
CA ALA A 62 5.01 7.97 -9.97
C ALA A 62 6.31 7.49 -9.31
N THR A 63 6.88 6.41 -9.83
CA THR A 63 8.11 5.80 -9.31
C THR A 63 9.39 6.59 -9.65
N TYR A 64 9.33 7.64 -10.48
CA TYR A 64 10.53 8.41 -10.86
C TYR A 64 11.09 9.22 -9.68
N LYS A 65 10.23 9.56 -8.71
CA LYS A 65 10.61 10.18 -7.44
C LYS A 65 10.22 9.23 -6.30
N PRO A 66 10.98 8.15 -6.04
CA PRO A 66 10.55 7.06 -5.17
C PRO A 66 10.19 7.53 -3.75
N ALA A 67 11.02 8.35 -3.11
CA ALA A 67 10.72 8.88 -1.77
C ALA A 67 9.46 9.76 -1.73
N LEU A 68 9.22 10.57 -2.77
CA LEU A 68 7.97 11.35 -2.87
C LEU A 68 6.76 10.44 -3.09
N TRP A 69 6.92 9.39 -3.88
CA TRP A 69 5.87 8.43 -4.13
C TRP A 69 5.47 7.67 -2.86
N GLN A 70 6.42 7.20 -2.04
CA GLN A 70 6.07 6.48 -0.81
C GLN A 70 5.31 7.39 0.17
N ARG A 71 5.73 8.65 0.33
CA ARG A 71 4.98 9.65 1.12
C ARG A 71 3.55 9.86 0.60
N ARG A 72 3.38 9.97 -0.72
CA ARG A 72 2.04 10.04 -1.34
C ARG A 72 1.24 8.76 -1.12
N LYS A 73 1.86 7.60 -1.28
CA LYS A 73 1.22 6.30 -1.11
C LYS A 73 0.65 6.15 0.30
N VAL A 74 1.41 6.53 1.34
CA VAL A 74 0.93 6.61 2.73
C VAL A 74 -0.30 7.50 2.85
N ALA A 75 -0.24 8.73 2.33
CA ALA A 75 -1.37 9.67 2.37
C ALA A 75 -2.62 9.14 1.64
N LEU A 76 -2.43 8.45 0.51
CA LEU A 76 -3.52 7.83 -0.25
C LEU A 76 -4.15 6.64 0.49
N ILE A 77 -3.36 5.82 1.18
CA ILE A 77 -3.86 4.71 2.01
C ILE A 77 -4.67 5.26 3.19
N LEU A 78 -4.15 6.26 3.92
CA LEU A 78 -4.85 6.90 5.03
C LEU A 78 -6.18 7.54 4.59
N ARG A 79 -6.17 8.22 3.44
CA ARG A 79 -7.40 8.74 2.83
C ARG A 79 -8.37 7.64 2.45
N GLN A 80 -7.88 6.51 1.92
CA GLN A 80 -8.74 5.40 1.52
C GLN A 80 -9.45 4.77 2.73
N PHE A 81 -8.81 4.71 3.90
CA PHE A 81 -9.49 4.30 5.13
C PHE A 81 -10.67 5.22 5.47
N ALA A 82 -10.49 6.54 5.37
CA ALA A 82 -11.59 7.48 5.61
C ALA A 82 -12.74 7.31 4.60
N ILE A 83 -12.43 7.06 3.33
CA ILE A 83 -13.44 6.76 2.30
C ILE A 83 -14.18 5.46 2.61
N ILE A 84 -13.48 4.41 3.04
CA ILE A 84 -14.12 3.13 3.40
C ILE A 84 -15.01 3.33 4.62
N GLU A 85 -14.57 4.07 5.63
CA GLU A 85 -15.39 4.38 6.81
C GLU A 85 -16.64 5.19 6.44
N GLU A 86 -16.52 6.16 5.54
CA GLU A 86 -17.67 6.95 5.07
C GLU A 86 -18.69 6.09 4.30
N GLN A 87 -18.22 5.16 3.47
CA GLN A 87 -19.09 4.28 2.68
C GLN A 87 -19.65 3.10 3.49
N PHE A 88 -18.86 2.60 4.45
CA PHE A 88 -19.12 1.40 5.25
C PHE A 88 -18.68 1.64 6.71
N PRO A 89 -19.47 2.41 7.48
CA PRO A 89 -19.11 2.75 8.86
C PRO A 89 -18.89 1.51 9.74
N GLY A 90 -17.87 1.56 10.61
CA GLY A 90 -17.52 0.45 11.49
C GLY A 90 -16.85 -0.74 10.78
N THR A 91 -16.30 -0.54 9.58
CA THR A 91 -15.57 -1.60 8.88
C THR A 91 -14.35 -2.06 9.69
N THR A 92 -14.25 -3.37 9.90
CA THR A 92 -13.04 -4.02 10.43
C THR A 92 -12.14 -4.50 9.30
N TYR A 93 -10.86 -4.70 9.62
CA TYR A 93 -9.84 -5.09 8.68
C TYR A 93 -9.11 -6.35 9.15
N THR A 94 -8.74 -7.19 8.19
CA THR A 94 -7.65 -8.15 8.37
C THR A 94 -6.35 -7.53 7.86
N VAL A 95 -5.37 -7.35 8.75
CA VAL A 95 -4.02 -6.89 8.42
C VAL A 95 -3.14 -8.09 8.13
N SER A 96 -2.51 -8.12 6.96
CA SER A 96 -1.67 -9.22 6.52
C SER A 96 -0.50 -8.75 5.66
N LEU A 97 0.61 -9.47 5.68
CA LEU A 97 1.66 -9.29 4.68
C LEU A 97 1.31 -10.08 3.41
N LYS A 98 1.80 -9.60 2.26
CA LYS A 98 1.80 -10.38 1.02
C LYS A 98 2.48 -11.72 1.28
N LYS A 99 1.96 -12.78 0.65
CA LYS A 99 2.43 -14.17 0.81
C LYS A 99 3.97 -14.31 0.81
N SER A 100 4.66 -13.65 -0.12
CA SER A 100 6.13 -13.72 -0.20
C SER A 100 6.84 -13.13 1.03
N GLU A 101 6.35 -12.01 1.57
CA GLU A 101 6.92 -11.41 2.80
C GLU A 101 6.59 -12.26 4.03
N MET A 102 5.38 -12.84 4.07
CA MET A 102 4.99 -13.76 5.14
C MET A 102 5.82 -15.05 5.13
N GLU A 103 6.14 -15.59 3.96
CA GLU A 103 7.03 -16.75 3.82
C GLU A 103 8.46 -16.44 4.28
N ARG A 104 8.97 -15.25 3.98
CA ARG A 104 10.28 -14.77 4.49
C ARG A 104 10.26 -14.66 6.01
N LEU A 105 9.24 -14.04 6.59
CA LEU A 105 9.10 -13.91 8.04
C LEU A 105 9.02 -15.28 8.73
N ASN A 106 8.24 -16.21 8.18
CA ASN A 106 8.14 -17.59 8.69
C ASN A 106 9.46 -18.37 8.58
N THR A 107 10.22 -18.16 7.50
CA THR A 107 11.53 -18.80 7.31
C THR A 107 12.52 -18.30 8.34
N PHE A 108 12.53 -16.99 8.59
CA PHE A 108 13.34 -16.39 9.65
C PHE A 108 12.96 -16.92 11.03
N ALA A 109 11.66 -16.97 11.36
CA ALA A 109 11.17 -17.48 12.64
C ALA A 109 11.58 -18.94 12.88
N ARG A 110 11.39 -19.83 11.89
CA ARG A 110 11.82 -21.23 11.97
C ARG A 110 13.33 -21.38 12.17
N ALA A 111 14.12 -20.52 11.54
CA ALA A 111 15.57 -20.51 11.73
C ALA A 111 15.94 -20.13 13.17
N MET A 112 15.30 -19.10 13.73
CA MET A 112 15.48 -18.71 15.14
C MET A 112 15.06 -19.85 16.09
N ASP A 113 13.92 -20.50 15.84
CA ASP A 113 13.45 -21.63 16.64
C ASP A 113 14.40 -22.85 16.58
N SER A 114 15.13 -23.00 15.47
CA SER A 114 16.16 -24.05 15.33
C SER A 114 17.49 -23.71 16.04
N GLY A 115 17.54 -22.60 16.79
CA GLY A 115 18.72 -22.18 17.56
C GLY A 115 19.74 -21.37 16.76
N LYS A 116 19.41 -20.93 15.54
CA LYS A 116 20.28 -20.02 14.77
C LYS A 116 20.28 -18.62 15.38
N THR A 117 21.40 -17.93 15.25
CA THR A 117 21.49 -16.51 15.60
C THR A 117 20.68 -15.65 14.62
N ALA A 118 20.34 -14.42 15.03
CA ALA A 118 19.63 -13.47 14.17
C ALA A 118 20.38 -13.18 12.85
N SER A 119 21.72 -13.17 12.90
CA SER A 119 22.56 -12.98 11.71
C SER A 119 22.43 -14.16 10.74
N GLU A 120 22.48 -15.40 11.25
CA GLU A 120 22.36 -16.61 10.43
C GLU A 120 20.94 -16.77 9.87
N ALA A 121 19.91 -16.49 10.67
CA ALA A 121 18.53 -16.48 10.21
C ALA A 121 18.29 -15.39 9.16
N GLY A 122 18.85 -14.20 9.36
CA GLY A 122 18.79 -13.07 8.42
C GLY A 122 19.44 -13.39 7.08
N ALA A 123 20.55 -14.14 7.08
CA ALA A 123 21.23 -14.57 5.85
C ALA A 123 20.35 -15.47 4.95
N LEU A 124 19.42 -16.25 5.53
CA LEU A 124 18.51 -17.13 4.78
C LEU A 124 17.40 -16.38 4.04
N VAL A 125 17.09 -15.15 4.49
CA VAL A 125 15.97 -14.34 3.97
C VAL A 125 16.46 -13.00 3.40
N LYS A 126 17.77 -12.89 3.21
CA LYS A 126 18.44 -11.73 2.63
C LYS A 126 17.89 -11.49 1.22
N GLU A 127 17.80 -10.21 0.87
CA GLU A 127 17.44 -9.81 -0.48
C GLU A 127 18.45 -10.37 -1.48
N GLU A 128 17.97 -11.03 -2.53
CA GLU A 128 18.80 -11.38 -3.68
C GLU A 128 19.24 -10.09 -4.39
N GLU A 129 20.54 -9.92 -4.57
CA GLU A 129 21.09 -8.81 -5.35
C GLU A 129 20.54 -8.89 -6.79
N GLY A 130 19.83 -7.85 -7.22
CA GLY A 130 19.18 -7.82 -8.55
C GLY A 130 17.75 -8.37 -8.59
N GLY A 131 17.16 -8.69 -7.43
CA GLY A 131 15.74 -9.04 -7.34
C GLY A 131 14.83 -7.98 -7.97
N LYS A 132 13.89 -8.40 -8.83
CA LYS A 132 13.01 -7.48 -9.59
C LYS A 132 11.96 -6.77 -8.72
N ALA A 133 11.70 -7.26 -7.52
CA ALA A 133 10.65 -6.75 -6.63
C ALA A 133 11.24 -6.32 -5.29
N PHE A 134 10.76 -5.19 -4.78
CA PHE A 134 11.09 -4.71 -3.45
C PHE A 134 10.69 -5.74 -2.38
N MET A 135 11.60 -5.98 -1.46
CA MET A 135 11.47 -6.82 -0.27
C MET A 135 11.75 -5.93 0.93
N ALA A 136 10.91 -5.95 1.96
CA ALA A 136 11.21 -5.14 3.15
C ALA A 136 12.34 -5.80 3.97
N PRO A 137 13.13 -5.00 4.69
CA PRO A 137 14.09 -5.53 5.66
C PRO A 137 13.40 -6.42 6.68
N ILE A 138 14.06 -7.50 7.10
CA ILE A 138 13.44 -8.51 7.96
C ILE A 138 13.02 -7.93 9.31
N ASP A 139 13.78 -6.97 9.86
CA ASP A 139 13.44 -6.32 11.13
C ASP A 139 12.17 -5.47 11.03
N VAL A 140 11.94 -4.81 9.87
CA VAL A 140 10.68 -4.12 9.59
C VAL A 140 9.51 -5.09 9.56
N LEU A 141 9.69 -6.28 8.95
CA LEU A 141 8.64 -7.31 8.93
C LEU A 141 8.37 -7.89 10.32
N ARG A 142 9.41 -8.07 11.15
CA ARG A 142 9.28 -8.52 12.53
C ARG A 142 8.54 -7.52 13.38
N GLU A 143 8.80 -6.23 13.22
CA GLU A 143 8.06 -5.20 13.93
C GLU A 143 6.59 -5.18 13.50
N LEU A 144 6.32 -5.20 12.19
CA LEU A 144 4.95 -5.24 11.67
C LEU A 144 4.19 -6.53 12.00
N GLN A 145 4.88 -7.61 12.38
CA GLN A 145 4.23 -8.89 12.69
C GLN A 145 3.25 -8.78 13.87
N HIS A 146 3.54 -7.88 14.81
CA HIS A 146 2.72 -7.64 16.00
C HIS A 146 1.38 -7.01 15.67
N GLU A 147 1.27 -6.41 14.48
CA GLU A 147 0.08 -5.75 13.99
C GLU A 147 -0.79 -6.60 13.06
N LEU A 148 -0.35 -7.81 12.73
CA LEU A 148 -1.10 -8.70 11.85
C LEU A 148 -2.29 -9.32 12.57
N GLY A 149 -3.32 -9.69 11.81
CA GLY A 149 -4.50 -10.38 12.34
C GLY A 149 -5.81 -9.78 11.88
N ARG A 150 -6.91 -10.32 12.41
CA ARG A 150 -8.28 -9.94 12.05
C ARG A 150 -8.88 -8.96 13.05
N GLY A 151 -10.01 -8.37 12.70
CA GLY A 151 -10.81 -7.54 13.60
C GLY A 151 -10.18 -6.20 13.95
N LYS A 152 -9.19 -5.74 13.17
CA LYS A 152 -8.53 -4.45 13.39
C LYS A 152 -9.51 -3.32 13.05
N THR A 153 -9.66 -2.38 13.95
CA THR A 153 -10.51 -1.20 13.78
C THR A 153 -9.85 -0.17 12.86
N LEU A 154 -10.59 0.89 12.52
CA LEU A 154 -10.05 2.03 11.78
C LEU A 154 -8.83 2.67 12.47
N ASP A 155 -8.88 2.79 13.80
CA ASP A 155 -7.80 3.40 14.55
C ASP A 155 -6.57 2.49 14.61
N ASP A 156 -6.77 1.18 14.71
CA ASP A 156 -5.68 0.20 14.63
C ASP A 156 -4.96 0.32 13.28
N VAL A 157 -5.67 0.25 12.15
CA VAL A 157 -5.03 0.30 10.82
C VAL A 157 -4.38 1.65 10.52
N ARG A 158 -4.89 2.74 11.10
CA ARG A 158 -4.21 4.05 11.09
C ARG A 158 -2.93 4.01 11.91
N GLY A 159 -2.95 3.37 13.08
CA GLY A 159 -1.77 3.12 13.91
C GLY A 159 -0.68 2.36 13.17
N VAL A 160 -1.05 1.27 12.48
CA VAL A 160 -0.11 0.50 11.63
C VAL A 160 0.48 1.39 10.54
N MET A 161 -0.32 2.21 9.86
CA MET A 161 0.20 3.12 8.84
C MET A 161 1.06 4.26 9.42
N ALA A 162 0.80 4.68 10.65
CA ALA A 162 1.66 5.64 11.35
C ALA A 162 3.04 5.02 11.64
N LEU A 163 3.07 3.77 12.12
CA LEU A 163 4.31 3.00 12.30
C LEU A 163 5.09 2.87 10.99
N VAL A 164 4.45 2.46 9.90
CA VAL A 164 5.08 2.37 8.56
C VAL A 164 5.62 3.73 8.11
N ASN A 165 4.91 4.82 8.39
CA ASN A 165 5.37 6.16 8.03
C ASN A 165 6.59 6.60 8.85
N THR A 166 6.68 6.21 10.13
CA THR A 166 7.88 6.41 10.95
C THR A 166 9.07 5.64 10.39
N MET A 167 8.91 4.35 10.11
CA MET A 167 9.97 3.50 9.50
C MET A 167 10.49 4.08 8.17
N LEU A 168 9.60 4.65 7.34
CA LEU A 168 9.98 5.32 6.08
C LEU A 168 10.77 6.61 6.32
N ARG A 169 10.44 7.38 7.36
CA ARG A 169 11.12 8.64 7.70
C ARG A 169 12.49 8.40 8.31
N ASP A 170 12.59 7.37 9.14
CA ASP A 170 13.81 7.00 9.86
C ASP A 170 14.77 6.19 8.98
N GLY A 171 14.33 5.80 7.78
CA GLY A 171 15.14 5.12 6.78
C GLY A 171 15.26 3.60 7.00
N GLU A 172 14.47 3.04 7.91
CA GLU A 172 14.40 1.60 8.18
C GLU A 172 13.86 0.81 7.00
N THR A 173 12.99 1.42 6.18
CA THR A 173 12.53 0.87 4.90
C THR A 173 12.53 1.93 3.81
N LYS A 174 12.77 1.50 2.57
CA LYS A 174 12.76 2.38 1.37
C LYS A 174 11.36 2.51 0.76
N GLU A 175 10.49 1.53 0.97
CA GLU A 175 9.13 1.53 0.46
C GLU A 175 8.13 1.10 1.53
N VAL A 176 6.86 1.49 1.37
CA VAL A 176 5.76 0.89 2.13
C VAL A 176 5.86 -0.63 1.94
N PRO A 177 6.05 -1.42 3.00
CA PRO A 177 6.11 -2.87 2.90
C PRO A 177 4.88 -3.43 2.20
N SER A 178 4.96 -4.65 1.69
CA SER A 178 3.82 -5.28 1.02
C SER A 178 2.76 -5.74 2.04
N ILE A 179 2.26 -4.81 2.85
CA ILE A 179 1.19 -4.97 3.84
C ILE A 179 -0.16 -4.69 3.19
N GLU A 180 -1.16 -5.46 3.58
CA GLU A 180 -2.53 -5.40 3.09
C GLU A 180 -3.47 -5.19 4.28
N PHE A 181 -4.44 -4.29 4.10
CA PHE A 181 -5.53 -3.95 5.01
C PHE A 181 -6.83 -4.38 4.35
N LEU A 182 -7.18 -5.65 4.54
CA LEU A 182 -8.28 -6.30 3.83
C LEU A 182 -9.60 -5.96 4.52
N PRO A 183 -10.48 -5.13 3.93
CA PRO A 183 -11.70 -4.70 4.60
C PRO A 183 -12.75 -5.80 4.61
N GLU A 184 -13.45 -5.97 5.73
CA GLU A 184 -14.51 -6.96 5.95
C GLU A 184 -15.90 -6.34 5.72
N ILE A 185 -16.09 -5.80 4.51
CA ILE A 185 -17.36 -5.18 4.08
C ILE A 185 -18.41 -6.26 3.88
N LYS A 186 -19.61 -6.02 4.44
CA LYS A 186 -20.78 -6.89 4.33
C LYS A 186 -21.85 -6.23 3.47
#